data_AF-A0A2N1MEQ9-F1
#
_entry.id   AF-A0A2N1MEQ9-F1
#
_cell.length_a   1.000
_cell.length_b   1.000
_cell.length_c   1.000
_cell.angle_alpha   90.00
_cell.angle_beta   90.00
_cell.angle_gamma   90.00
#
_symmetry.space_group_name_H-M   'P 1'
#
loop_
_entity.id
_entity.type
_entity.pdbx_description
1 polymer ?
#
loop_
_entity_poly.entity_id
_entity_poly.type
_entity_poly.pdbx_seq_one_letter_code
_entity_poly.pdbx_strand_id
1 'polypeptide(L)'
;MEDNCRLPPYSLENKTEFLNTQTELLNRLKPARKDKSEVVLLGDFNDQFGTMGSSHAINHQLLIFLHNQDFIDCFASDPLTDKPLPTHFYSHCNVHKSSRIDYIWLSPAYNL
;
A
#
# COMPACT_ATOMS: atom_id res chain seq x y z
N MET A 1 -25.25 7.41 -11.36
CA MET A 1 -24.59 6.08 -11.42
C MET A 1 -23.38 6.19 -10.53
N GLU A 2 -23.37 5.49 -9.40
CA GLU A 2 -22.21 5.49 -8.51
C GLU A 2 -21.01 4.94 -9.27
N ASP A 3 -19.99 5.78 -9.37
CA ASP A 3 -18.69 5.46 -9.93
C ASP A 3 -18.08 4.38 -9.04
N ASN A 4 -18.35 3.12 -9.38
CA ASN A 4 -17.63 1.97 -8.86
C ASN A 4 -16.23 1.97 -9.48
N CYS A 5 -15.45 3.00 -9.15
CA CYS A 5 -14.01 3.06 -9.33
C CYS A 5 -13.43 1.93 -8.49
N ARG A 6 -13.36 0.73 -9.09
CA ARG A 6 -12.59 -0.39 -8.57
C ARG A 6 -11.12 -0.01 -8.69
N LEU A 7 -10.66 0.75 -7.71
CA LEU A 7 -9.27 0.80 -7.33
C LEU A 7 -8.99 -0.48 -6.53
N PRO A 8 -7.76 -1.01 -6.60
CA PRO A 8 -7.31 -2.07 -5.73
C PRO A 8 -7.67 -1.79 -4.26
N PRO A 9 -8.05 -2.81 -3.48
CA PRO A 9 -8.08 -4.22 -3.86
C PRO A 9 -9.28 -4.57 -4.75
N TYR A 10 -9.00 -5.28 -5.86
CA TYR A 10 -10.03 -5.79 -6.77
C TYR A 10 -11.06 -6.63 -6.00
N SER A 11 -12.33 -6.50 -6.41
CA SER A 11 -13.52 -7.26 -5.97
C SER A 11 -13.27 -8.36 -4.93
N LEU A 12 -13.15 -7.96 -3.67
CA LEU A 12 -14.01 -8.35 -2.54
C LEU A 12 -14.30 -9.83 -2.23
N GLU A 13 -13.89 -10.81 -3.03
CA GLU A 13 -14.15 -12.23 -2.73
C GLU A 13 -13.45 -12.63 -1.42
N ASN A 14 -12.27 -12.03 -1.13
CA ASN A 14 -11.48 -12.35 0.05
C ASN A 14 -11.17 -11.15 0.97
N LYS A 15 -12.13 -10.24 1.19
CA LYS A 15 -11.94 -9.09 2.12
C LYS A 15 -11.45 -9.51 3.51
N THR A 16 -11.96 -10.62 4.03
CA THR A 16 -11.57 -11.14 5.35
C THR A 16 -10.10 -11.57 5.37
N GLU A 17 -9.65 -12.28 4.32
CA GLU A 17 -8.26 -12.70 4.21
C GLU A 17 -7.32 -11.49 4.12
N PHE A 18 -7.68 -10.50 3.31
CA PHE A 18 -6.93 -9.25 3.19
C PHE A 18 -6.77 -8.51 4.53
N LEU A 19 -7.87 -8.37 5.28
CA LEU A 19 -7.84 -7.73 6.61
C LEU A 19 -7.06 -8.56 7.64
N ASN A 20 -7.16 -9.89 7.59
CA ASN A 20 -6.41 -10.78 8.47
C ASN A 20 -4.91 -10.71 8.19
N THR A 21 -4.51 -10.72 6.91
CA THR A 21 -3.11 -10.58 6.50
C THR A 21 -2.55 -9.23 6.95
N GLN A 22 -3.29 -8.13 6.74
CA GLN A 22 -2.87 -6.82 7.25
C GLN A 22 -2.73 -6.81 8.78
N THR A 23 -3.67 -7.41 9.51
CA THR A 23 -3.62 -7.49 10.97
C THR A 23 -2.40 -8.27 11.45
N GLU A 24 -2.11 -9.41 10.83
CA GLU A 24 -0.95 -10.24 11.15
C GLU A 24 0.38 -9.52 10.87
N LEU A 25 0.47 -8.82 9.73
CA LEU A 25 1.63 -7.99 9.41
C LEU A 25 1.82 -6.88 10.44
N LEU A 26 0.76 -6.18 10.83
CA LEU A 26 0.81 -5.13 11.85
C LEU A 26 1.24 -5.70 13.22
N ASN A 27 0.77 -6.89 13.59
CA ASN A 27 1.15 -7.56 14.83
C ASN A 27 2.64 -7.91 14.87
N ARG A 28 3.27 -8.15 13.72
CA ARG A 28 4.72 -8.40 13.60
C ARG A 28 5.52 -7.10 13.53
N LEU A 29 5.01 -6.11 12.79
CA LEU A 29 5.71 -4.84 12.56
C LEU A 29 5.74 -3.94 13.80
N LYS A 30 4.68 -3.94 14.63
CA LYS A 30 4.63 -3.12 15.85
C LYS A 30 5.74 -3.47 16.86
N PRO A 31 5.95 -4.75 17.25
CA PRO A 31 7.09 -5.13 18.08
C PRO A 31 8.43 -4.85 17.39
N ALA A 32 8.58 -5.23 16.11
CA ALA A 32 9.81 -4.99 15.36
C ALA A 32 10.20 -3.50 15.33
N ARG A 33 9.21 -2.60 15.20
CA ARG A 33 9.43 -1.15 15.26
C ARG A 33 9.88 -0.70 16.64
N LYS A 34 9.25 -1.20 17.71
CA LYS A 34 9.63 -0.91 19.11
C LYS A 34 11.06 -1.35 19.40
N ASP A 35 11.44 -2.50 18.87
CA ASP A 35 12.77 -3.10 19.04
C ASP A 35 13.81 -2.54 18.07
N LYS A 36 13.42 -1.56 17.23
CA LYS A 36 14.26 -0.95 16.19
C LYS A 36 14.90 -1.98 15.24
N SER A 37 14.16 -3.05 14.94
CA SER A 37 14.60 -4.04 13.96
C SER A 37 14.71 -3.45 12.56
N GLU A 38 15.73 -3.88 11.82
CA GLU A 38 15.83 -3.66 10.38
C GLU A 38 14.78 -4.51 9.67
N VAL A 39 13.87 -3.85 8.95
CA VAL A 39 12.77 -4.51 8.25
C VAL A 39 12.74 -4.02 6.82
N VAL A 40 12.66 -4.98 5.90
CA VAL A 40 12.29 -4.76 4.50
C VAL A 40 10.94 -5.42 4.28
N LEU A 41 9.95 -4.65 3.86
CA LEU A 41 8.63 -5.15 3.48
C LEU A 41 8.39 -4.85 2.00
N LEU A 42 8.22 -5.89 1.18
CA LEU A 42 8.08 -5.74 -0.25
C LEU A 42 7.07 -6.72 -0.84
N GLY A 43 6.49 -6.35 -1.98
CA GLY A 43 5.58 -7.20 -2.75
C GLY A 43 4.38 -6.43 -3.29
N ASP A 44 3.40 -7.17 -3.80
CA ASP A 44 2.08 -6.66 -4.19
C ASP A 44 1.19 -6.55 -2.95
N PHE A 45 0.89 -5.32 -2.55
CA PHE A 45 0.04 -5.00 -1.40
C PHE A 45 -1.44 -5.00 -1.80
N ASN A 46 -1.74 -5.04 -3.10
CA ASN A 46 -3.08 -4.93 -3.67
C ASN A 46 -3.86 -3.72 -3.12
N ASP A 47 -3.13 -2.67 -2.74
CA ASP A 47 -3.65 -1.47 -2.09
C ASP A 47 -2.86 -0.24 -2.56
N GLN A 48 -3.48 0.93 -2.59
CA GLN A 48 -2.84 2.16 -3.08
C GLN A 48 -2.87 3.29 -2.04
N PHE A 49 -1.69 3.80 -1.68
CA PHE A 49 -1.53 5.01 -0.85
C PHE A 49 -1.91 6.28 -1.64
N GLY A 50 -2.77 7.14 -1.08
CA GLY A 50 -3.13 8.45 -1.66
C GLY A 50 -4.56 8.60 -2.18
N THR A 51 -5.37 7.53 -2.20
CA THR A 51 -6.81 7.58 -2.54
C THR A 51 -7.70 7.83 -1.31
N MET A 52 -7.18 8.61 -0.35
CA MET A 52 -7.75 8.92 0.99
C MET A 52 -9.12 9.65 0.96
N GLY A 53 -9.73 9.83 -0.22
CA GLY A 53 -11.00 10.54 -0.41
C GLY A 53 -12.25 9.66 -0.50
N SER A 54 -12.13 8.34 -0.46
CA SER A 54 -13.30 7.44 -0.46
C SER A 54 -13.42 6.68 0.85
N SER A 55 -14.64 6.30 1.22
CA SER A 55 -15.09 5.58 2.43
C SER A 55 -14.42 4.21 2.71
N HIS A 56 -13.25 3.94 2.14
CA HIS A 56 -12.47 2.71 2.19
C HIS A 56 -11.31 2.74 3.21
N ALA A 57 -11.26 3.72 4.13
CA ALA A 57 -10.19 3.89 5.12
C ALA A 57 -9.82 2.63 5.93
N ILE A 58 -10.76 1.69 6.12
CA ILE A 58 -10.51 0.41 6.80
C ILE A 58 -9.55 -0.49 6.00
N ASN A 59 -9.47 -0.37 4.68
CA ASN A 59 -8.61 -1.20 3.83
C ASN A 59 -7.14 -0.79 3.85
N HIS A 60 -6.78 0.36 4.43
CA HIS A 60 -5.45 0.97 4.29
C HIS A 60 -4.58 0.89 5.55
N GLN A 61 -4.96 0.08 6.55
CA GLN A 61 -4.32 0.12 7.89
C GLN A 61 -2.81 -0.13 7.84
N LEU A 62 -2.36 -1.07 7.00
CA LEU A 62 -0.93 -1.35 6.83
C LEU A 62 -0.19 -0.15 6.25
N LEU A 63 -0.66 0.40 5.13
CA LEU A 63 0.00 1.55 4.48
C LEU A 63 -0.02 2.80 5.36
N ILE A 64 -1.11 3.05 6.10
CA ILE A 64 -1.21 4.12 7.09
C ILE A 64 -0.17 3.93 8.21
N PHE A 65 -0.03 2.70 8.72
CA PHE A 65 0.95 2.41 9.75
C PHE A 65 2.38 2.65 9.25
N LEU A 66 2.73 2.14 8.07
CA LEU A 66 4.06 2.29 7.49
C LEU A 66 4.43 3.77 7.34
N HIS A 67 3.52 4.56 6.76
CA HIS A 67 3.69 6.01 6.63
C HIS A 67 3.84 6.70 8.00
N ASN A 68 2.96 6.42 8.95
CA ASN A 68 2.98 7.06 10.27
C ASN A 68 4.12 6.61 11.19
N GLN A 69 4.88 5.58 10.80
CA GLN A 69 6.04 5.08 11.55
C GLN A 69 7.36 5.38 10.83
N ASP A 70 7.31 6.30 9.87
CA ASP A 70 8.41 6.81 9.06
C ASP A 70 9.12 5.74 8.21
N PHE A 71 8.43 4.64 7.87
CA PHE A 71 9.01 3.70 6.91
C PHE A 71 9.28 4.43 5.58
N ILE A 72 10.41 4.11 4.96
CA ILE A 72 10.85 4.73 3.72
C ILE A 72 10.25 3.95 2.56
N ASP A 73 9.38 4.59 1.78
CA ASP A 73 8.91 4.09 0.48
C ASP A 73 9.96 4.37 -0.58
N CYS A 74 10.72 3.35 -0.98
CA CYS A 74 11.85 3.51 -1.88
C CYS A 74 11.47 4.03 -3.27
N PHE A 75 10.21 3.90 -3.66
CA PHE A 75 9.73 4.23 -5.01
C PHE A 75 8.41 5.01 -4.97
N ALA A 76 8.30 5.94 -4.00
CA ALA A 76 7.10 6.76 -3.82
C ALA A 76 6.79 7.64 -5.05
N SER A 77 7.83 8.24 -5.64
CA SER A 77 7.72 9.07 -6.84
C SER A 77 8.90 8.86 -7.79
N ASP A 78 8.64 9.12 -9.07
CA ASP A 78 9.65 9.23 -10.11
C ASP A 78 10.56 10.44 -9.83
N PRO A 79 11.89 10.28 -9.73
CA PRO A 79 12.79 11.37 -9.40
C PRO A 79 12.83 12.48 -10.47
N LEU A 80 12.38 12.21 -11.70
CA LEU A 80 12.34 13.16 -12.80
C LEU A 80 11.02 13.90 -12.89
N THR A 81 9.91 13.28 -12.46
CA THR A 81 8.57 13.84 -12.65
C THR A 81 7.81 14.14 -11.36
N ASP A 82 8.32 13.67 -10.22
CA ASP A 82 7.68 13.70 -8.89
C ASP A 82 6.26 13.10 -8.87
N LYS A 83 5.96 12.25 -9.85
CA LYS A 83 4.68 11.54 -9.95
C LYS A 83 4.83 10.12 -9.39
N PRO A 84 3.79 9.55 -8.78
CA PRO A 84 3.80 8.14 -8.41
C PRO A 84 4.07 7.25 -9.63
N LEU A 85 4.94 6.26 -9.46
CA LEU A 85 5.23 5.25 -10.49
C LEU A 85 4.19 4.12 -10.43
N PRO A 86 3.30 3.96 -11.42
CA PRO A 86 2.37 2.84 -11.42
C PRO A 86 3.10 1.52 -11.62
N THR A 87 2.63 0.48 -10.92
CA THR A 87 3.18 -0.88 -11.01
C THR A 87 2.17 -1.86 -11.60
N HIS A 88 0.90 -1.47 -11.64
CA HIS A 88 -0.19 -2.25 -12.20
C HIS A 88 -1.01 -1.44 -13.21
N PHE A 89 -1.36 -2.06 -14.33
CA PHE A 89 -2.06 -1.44 -15.46
C PHE A 89 -3.27 -2.28 -15.85
N TYR A 90 -4.41 -1.62 -16.04
CA TYR A 90 -5.66 -2.32 -16.35
C TYR A 90 -6.59 -1.47 -17.21
N SER A 91 -7.51 -2.14 -17.89
CA SER A 91 -8.55 -1.48 -18.70
C SER A 91 -9.91 -1.70 -18.05
N HIS A 92 -10.67 -0.62 -17.86
CA HIS A 92 -12.04 -0.70 -17.35
C HIS A 92 -12.94 0.20 -18.18
N CYS A 93 -14.03 -0.35 -18.73
CA CYS A 93 -14.95 0.37 -19.61
C CYS A 93 -14.22 1.11 -20.76
N ASN A 94 -13.23 0.46 -21.39
CA ASN A 94 -12.36 1.03 -22.43
C ASN A 94 -11.51 2.24 -22.01
N VAL A 95 -11.36 2.47 -20.70
CA VAL A 95 -10.44 3.47 -20.15
C VAL A 95 -9.22 2.77 -19.58
N HIS A 96 -8.03 3.16 -20.04
CA HIS A 96 -6.77 2.71 -19.46
C HIS A 96 -6.56 3.39 -18.11
N LYS A 97 -6.38 2.57 -17.07
CA LYS A 97 -6.11 3.00 -15.71
C LYS A 97 -4.83 2.34 -15.22
N SER A 98 -4.24 2.94 -14.19
CA SER A 98 -3.04 2.43 -13.56
C SER A 98 -3.09 2.68 -12.06
N SER A 99 -2.48 1.79 -11.30
CA SER A 99 -2.35 1.87 -9.85
C SER A 99 -0.93 1.52 -9.43
N ARG A 100 -0.50 2.03 -8.28
CA ARG A 100 0.73 1.61 -7.62
C ARG A 100 0.34 0.73 -6.46
N ILE A 101 0.54 -0.58 -6.61
CA ILE A 101 0.18 -1.59 -5.61
C ILE A 101 1.38 -2.41 -5.16
N ASP A 102 2.48 -2.36 -5.90
CA ASP A 102 3.74 -2.98 -5.52
C ASP A 102 4.61 -1.96 -4.82
N TYR A 103 5.12 -2.33 -3.66
CA TYR A 103 5.91 -1.45 -2.80
C TYR A 103 7.18 -2.12 -2.32
N ILE A 104 8.16 -1.29 -1.97
CA ILE A 104 9.31 -1.64 -1.16
C ILE A 104 9.41 -0.59 -0.04
N TRP A 105 9.17 -1.03 1.19
CA TRP A 105 9.23 -0.21 2.40
C TRP A 105 10.39 -0.66 3.30
N LEU A 106 11.18 0.30 3.78
CA LEU A 106 12.28 0.06 4.70
C LEU A 106 11.98 0.67 6.07
N SER A 107 12.33 -0.02 7.16
CA SER A 107 12.25 0.59 8.48
C SER A 107 13.25 1.75 8.62
N PRO A 108 12.97 2.77 9.46
CA PRO A 108 13.91 3.87 9.70
C PRO A 108 15.27 3.44 10.27
N ALA A 109 15.32 2.27 10.90
CA ALA A 109 16.55 1.70 11.45
C ALA A 109 17.44 1.06 10.37
N TYR A 110 16.90 0.86 9.16
CA TYR A 110 17.64 0.32 8.04
C TYR A 110 18.66 1.36 7.56
N ASN A 111 19.93 1.12 7.85
CA ASN A 111 21.02 1.97 7.36
C ASN A 111 21.36 1.54 5.92
N LEU A 112 21.02 2.39 4.94
CA LEU A 112 21.48 2.27 3.56
C LEU A 112 22.92 2.75 3.41
#